data_AF-A0A9X3F2D4-F1
#
_entry.id   AF-A0A9X3F2D4-F1
#
_cell.length_a   1.000
_cell.length_b   1.000
_cell.length_c   1.000
_cell.angle_alpha   90.00
_cell.angle_beta   90.00
_cell.angle_gamma   90.00
#
_symmetry.space_group_name_H-M   'P 1'
#
loop_
_entity.id
_entity.type
_entity.pdbx_description
1 polymer ?
#
loop_
_entity_poly.entity_id
_entity_poly.type
_entity_poly.pdbx_seq_one_letter_code
_entity_poly.pdbx_strand_id
1 'polypeptide(L)'
;MASASPRKARGRFTGDDLSLKVLEVRFDQANHVMVSSMRSAAPGSLIALTLTACPPAPPHEDSTRTESDAASTTVGSTDGSSSSTDTSTSGSTHEPTSDSTGSATSSSTGAIEPCSEVVEGDLFVWEDTDLASLANVGHVTDDVFISMGALPQTDLSFLSCLHTIGYGLAIDWNDRLETTEGLENLKSVRAIVINHNANLRLVTGFEQISELTSLIMSSNPSLEEIALDTFQEVETLRIGSCLEEQAAASHFALVDLAGFSGLTRVKRLTIDGNEALLSADLLDVLAQNGDPLPLEETWIRFNPLLSETLVHQQLNALDVNKREVCGNAEGAAGCFCLVGD
;
A
#
# COMPACT_ATOMS: atom_id res chain seq x y z
N MET A 1 -30.38 -9.52 -9.98
CA MET A 1 -29.25 -8.99 -9.17
C MET A 1 -28.29 -8.31 -10.12
N ALA A 2 -28.42 -7.00 -10.31
CA ALA A 2 -27.55 -6.21 -11.17
C ALA A 2 -26.61 -5.39 -10.28
N SER A 3 -25.30 -5.54 -10.50
CA SER A 3 -24.23 -4.81 -9.84
C SER A 3 -24.40 -3.30 -10.09
N ALA A 4 -24.48 -2.50 -9.03
CA ALA A 4 -24.48 -1.05 -9.14
C ALA A 4 -23.03 -0.55 -9.28
N SER A 5 -22.67 0.01 -10.44
CA SER A 5 -21.40 0.70 -10.64
C SER A 5 -21.28 1.95 -9.74
N PRO A 6 -20.08 2.29 -9.23
CA PRO A 6 -19.88 3.50 -8.44
C PRO A 6 -20.14 4.76 -9.29
N ARG A 7 -20.95 5.68 -8.77
CA ARG A 7 -21.35 6.92 -9.46
C ARG A 7 -20.26 7.99 -9.33
N LYS A 8 -19.71 8.46 -10.46
CA LYS A 8 -18.76 9.58 -10.54
C LYS A 8 -19.44 10.92 -10.14
N ALA A 9 -18.87 11.64 -9.18
CA ALA A 9 -19.11 13.08 -9.04
C ALA A 9 -18.15 13.83 -9.97
N ARG A 10 -18.68 14.57 -10.96
CA ARG A 10 -17.89 15.45 -11.84
C ARG A 10 -18.05 16.89 -11.37
N GLY A 11 -17.01 17.46 -10.76
CA GLY A 11 -16.84 18.91 -10.64
C GLY A 11 -16.12 19.44 -11.88
N ARG A 12 -16.64 20.49 -12.52
CA ARG A 12 -15.96 21.19 -13.62
C ARG A 12 -15.30 22.44 -13.07
N PHE A 13 -13.97 22.48 -13.03
CA PHE A 13 -13.23 23.70 -12.72
C PHE A 13 -12.97 24.47 -14.02
N THR A 14 -13.42 25.72 -14.08
CA THR A 14 -13.09 26.65 -15.16
C THR A 14 -12.43 27.87 -14.52
N GLY A 15 -11.15 28.09 -14.80
CA GLY A 15 -10.43 29.29 -14.37
C GLY A 15 -8.92 29.07 -14.46
N ASP A 16 -8.29 29.80 -15.37
CA ASP A 16 -6.84 29.85 -15.52
C ASP A 16 -6.20 30.44 -14.26
N ASP A 17 -5.12 29.82 -13.81
CA ASP A 17 -4.13 30.32 -12.85
C ASP A 17 -4.59 30.48 -11.37
N LEU A 18 -4.65 29.36 -10.64
CA LEU A 18 -4.69 29.34 -9.17
C LEU A 18 -3.89 28.14 -8.63
N SER A 19 -2.68 28.41 -8.13
CA SER A 19 -1.92 27.45 -7.32
C SER A 19 -2.65 27.22 -6.00
N LEU A 20 -3.25 26.05 -5.82
CA LEU A 20 -3.92 25.63 -4.60
C LEU A 20 -2.92 24.86 -3.72
N LYS A 21 -2.71 25.31 -2.48
CA LYS A 21 -1.95 24.56 -1.48
C LYS A 21 -2.91 23.83 -0.54
N VAL A 22 -2.73 22.53 -0.39
CA VAL A 22 -3.44 21.73 0.62
C VAL A 22 -2.81 22.05 1.98
N LEU A 23 -3.58 22.66 2.88
CA LEU A 23 -3.05 23.12 4.18
C LEU A 23 -3.25 22.12 5.32
N GLU A 24 -4.21 21.20 5.20
CA GLU A 24 -4.51 20.21 6.25
C GLU A 24 -5.29 19.02 5.64
N VAL A 25 -4.68 17.83 5.72
CA VAL A 25 -5.36 16.56 5.42
C VAL A 25 -6.01 16.08 6.71
N ARG A 26 -7.34 15.91 6.70
CA ARG A 26 -8.07 15.26 7.78
C ARG A 26 -8.74 14.00 7.24
N PHE A 27 -8.69 12.95 8.06
CA PHE A 27 -9.42 11.72 7.81
C PHE A 27 -10.77 11.82 8.53
N ASP A 28 -11.85 11.48 7.83
CA ASP A 28 -13.13 11.28 8.52
C ASP A 28 -13.11 9.95 9.30
N GLN A 29 -14.16 9.68 10.07
CA GLN A 29 -14.28 8.43 10.84
C GLN A 29 -14.39 7.18 9.96
N ALA A 30 -14.47 7.34 8.63
CA ALA A 30 -14.49 6.28 7.62
C ALA A 30 -13.20 6.25 6.77
N ASN A 31 -12.14 6.95 7.18
CA ASN A 31 -10.84 7.05 6.49
C ASN A 31 -10.88 7.61 5.06
N HIS A 32 -11.90 8.39 4.69
CA HIS A 32 -11.84 9.16 3.46
C HIS A 32 -10.93 10.38 3.63
N VAL A 33 -10.11 10.65 2.61
CA VAL A 33 -9.33 11.89 2.52
C VAL A 33 -10.30 13.05 2.33
N MET A 34 -10.46 13.87 3.37
CA MET A 34 -11.22 15.12 3.29
C MET A 34 -10.25 16.29 3.22
N VAL A 35 -10.17 16.93 2.05
CA VAL A 35 -9.48 18.22 1.90
C VAL A 35 -10.37 19.29 2.54
N SER A 36 -10.12 19.60 3.81
CA SER A 36 -10.99 20.46 4.63
C SER A 36 -10.84 21.96 4.35
N SER A 37 -9.73 22.40 3.73
CA SER A 37 -9.52 23.80 3.36
C SER A 37 -8.56 23.96 2.19
N MET A 38 -9.01 24.71 1.19
CA MET A 38 -8.18 25.25 0.12
C MET A 38 -8.07 26.76 0.33
N ARG A 39 -6.84 27.30 0.42
CA ARG A 39 -6.62 28.76 0.36
C ARG A 39 -6.02 29.12 -0.99
N SER A 40 -6.65 30.09 -1.66
CA SER A 40 -6.03 30.82 -2.76
C SER A 40 -4.82 31.60 -2.23
N ALA A 41 -3.73 31.61 -2.99
CA ALA A 41 -2.52 32.39 -2.68
C ALA A 41 -2.73 33.92 -2.77
N ALA A 42 -3.92 34.40 -3.15
CA ALA A 42 -4.25 35.83 -3.20
C ALA A 42 -5.08 36.27 -1.97
N PRO A 43 -4.69 37.32 -1.23
CA PRO A 43 -5.47 37.81 -0.09
C PRO A 43 -6.79 38.46 -0.59
N GLY A 44 -7.92 37.81 -0.31
CA GLY A 44 -9.26 38.41 -0.46
C GLY A 44 -10.35 37.58 -1.15
N SER A 45 -10.08 36.40 -1.70
CA SER A 45 -11.11 35.59 -2.37
C SER A 45 -11.81 34.60 -1.44
N LEU A 46 -13.10 34.81 -1.18
CA LEU A 46 -14.01 33.78 -0.65
C LEU A 46 -14.46 32.87 -1.79
N ILE A 47 -14.22 31.57 -1.66
CA ILE A 47 -14.80 30.54 -2.54
C ILE A 47 -16.02 29.96 -1.82
N ALA A 48 -17.21 30.14 -2.40
CA ALA A 48 -18.42 29.48 -1.93
C ALA A 48 -18.60 28.15 -2.68
N LEU A 49 -18.46 27.02 -1.97
CA LEU A 49 -18.86 25.71 -2.48
C LEU A 49 -20.34 25.47 -2.18
N THR A 50 -21.18 25.36 -3.22
CA THR A 50 -22.54 24.83 -3.10
C THR A 50 -22.58 23.43 -3.69
N LEU A 51 -22.80 22.42 -2.85
CA LEU A 51 -23.07 21.04 -3.24
C LEU A 51 -24.59 20.81 -3.29
N THR A 52 -25.14 20.57 -4.48
CA THR A 52 -26.56 20.23 -4.66
C THR A 52 -26.70 18.73 -4.92
N ALA A 53 -27.41 18.02 -4.03
CA ALA A 53 -27.76 16.61 -4.21
C ALA A 53 -28.91 16.45 -5.22
N CYS A 54 -28.82 15.45 -6.11
CA CYS A 54 -29.84 15.16 -7.12
C CYS A 54 -30.92 14.18 -6.59
N PRO A 55 -32.23 14.40 -6.83
CA PRO A 55 -33.29 13.51 -6.36
C PRO A 55 -33.39 12.18 -7.14
N PRO A 56 -33.94 11.11 -6.54
CA PRO A 56 -33.95 9.75 -7.11
C PRO A 56 -34.93 9.59 -8.30
N ALA A 57 -34.55 8.75 -9.27
CA ALA A 57 -35.35 8.40 -10.44
C ALA A 57 -36.30 7.20 -10.17
N PRO A 58 -37.47 7.13 -10.84
CA PRO A 58 -38.47 6.07 -10.61
C PRO A 58 -38.10 4.71 -11.25
N PRO A 59 -38.67 3.60 -10.76
CA PRO A 59 -38.27 2.24 -11.15
C PRO A 59 -38.79 1.81 -12.53
N HIS A 60 -37.98 1.03 -13.26
CA HIS A 60 -38.32 0.39 -14.54
C HIS A 60 -38.72 -1.08 -14.33
N GLU A 61 -39.77 -1.52 -15.04
CA GLU A 61 -40.29 -2.89 -15.02
C GLU A 61 -39.41 -3.89 -15.78
N ASP A 62 -39.35 -5.11 -15.24
CA ASP A 62 -38.59 -6.27 -15.70
C ASP A 62 -39.41 -7.08 -16.73
N SER A 63 -38.75 -7.61 -17.76
CA SER A 63 -39.38 -8.57 -18.68
C SER A 63 -38.49 -9.78 -18.87
N THR A 64 -39.01 -10.91 -18.40
CA THR A 64 -38.45 -12.26 -18.41
C THR A 64 -38.30 -12.83 -19.82
N ARG A 65 -37.22 -13.58 -20.07
CA ARG A 65 -37.30 -14.77 -20.93
C ARG A 65 -36.19 -15.79 -20.63
N THR A 66 -36.64 -17.02 -20.38
CA THR A 66 -35.91 -18.26 -20.11
C THR A 66 -35.74 -19.11 -21.38
N GLU A 67 -34.88 -20.15 -21.25
CA GLU A 67 -34.76 -21.40 -22.04
C GLU A 67 -34.00 -21.34 -23.39
N SER A 68 -33.17 -22.32 -23.80
CA SER A 68 -32.73 -23.59 -23.20
C SER A 68 -31.57 -24.24 -24.03
N ASP A 69 -30.94 -25.25 -23.40
CA ASP A 69 -30.47 -26.55 -23.92
C ASP A 69 -29.18 -26.79 -24.75
N ALA A 70 -28.54 -27.89 -24.30
CA ALA A 70 -27.91 -28.99 -25.04
C ALA A 70 -26.37 -29.03 -25.23
N ALA A 71 -25.74 -29.78 -24.32
CA ALA A 71 -24.87 -30.95 -24.52
C ALA A 71 -24.06 -31.12 -25.82
N SER A 72 -22.77 -31.46 -25.69
CA SER A 72 -22.24 -32.79 -26.08
C SER A 72 -20.74 -32.96 -25.80
N THR A 73 -20.42 -34.15 -25.32
CA THR A 73 -19.15 -34.83 -25.03
C THR A 73 -18.26 -35.14 -26.25
N THR A 74 -16.93 -35.28 -26.04
CA THR A 74 -15.99 -36.38 -26.46
C THR A 74 -14.53 -35.88 -26.29
N VAL A 75 -13.69 -36.39 -25.38
CA VAL A 75 -12.84 -37.62 -25.36
C VAL A 75 -11.94 -37.82 -26.61
N GLY A 76 -10.62 -37.85 -26.39
CA GLY A 76 -9.63 -38.37 -27.33
C GLY A 76 -8.18 -38.12 -26.89
N SER A 77 -7.59 -39.07 -26.17
CA SER A 77 -6.15 -39.20 -25.88
C SER A 77 -5.35 -39.64 -27.12
N THR A 78 -4.05 -39.34 -27.19
CA THR A 78 -2.90 -40.30 -27.20
C THR A 78 -1.61 -39.68 -27.76
N ASP A 79 -0.51 -39.96 -27.03
CA ASP A 79 0.85 -40.33 -27.47
C ASP A 79 1.65 -39.37 -28.38
N GLY A 80 2.97 -39.20 -28.27
CA GLY A 80 3.98 -39.85 -27.45
C GLY A 80 5.38 -39.53 -28.02
N SER A 81 6.31 -39.27 -27.10
CA SER A 81 7.74 -39.62 -27.11
C SER A 81 8.76 -39.10 -28.15
N SER A 82 9.92 -38.78 -27.55
CA SER A 82 11.31 -39.00 -27.98
C SER A 82 11.95 -37.90 -28.85
N SER A 83 13.25 -37.59 -28.78
CA SER A 83 14.37 -37.75 -27.81
C SER A 83 15.63 -37.27 -28.55
N SER A 84 16.65 -36.84 -27.82
CA SER A 84 18.10 -36.70 -28.12
C SER A 84 18.61 -35.26 -27.96
N THR A 85 19.43 -34.88 -26.96
CA THR A 85 20.82 -35.25 -26.59
C THR A 85 21.86 -34.97 -27.66
N ASP A 86 22.70 -33.95 -27.43
CA ASP A 86 24.17 -34.03 -27.31
C ASP A 86 24.74 -32.61 -27.06
N THR A 87 25.32 -32.28 -25.89
CA THR A 87 26.64 -32.61 -25.31
C THR A 87 27.81 -31.76 -25.84
N SER A 88 28.16 -30.72 -25.05
CA SER A 88 29.50 -30.27 -24.60
C SER A 88 30.60 -29.85 -25.60
N THR A 89 31.29 -28.72 -25.33
CA THR A 89 32.60 -28.65 -24.61
C THR A 89 33.35 -27.31 -24.85
N SER A 90 33.95 -26.77 -23.77
CA SER A 90 35.10 -25.84 -23.55
C SER A 90 35.68 -25.03 -24.74
N GLY A 91 36.15 -23.77 -24.62
CA GLY A 91 36.74 -23.00 -23.51
C GLY A 91 38.07 -22.38 -24.02
N SER A 92 38.35 -21.10 -23.76
CA SER A 92 39.71 -20.56 -23.60
C SER A 92 39.71 -19.06 -23.27
N THR A 93 40.63 -18.72 -22.38
CA THR A 93 41.13 -17.43 -21.92
C THR A 93 41.78 -16.59 -23.02
N HIS A 94 41.68 -15.25 -22.94
CA HIS A 94 42.72 -14.30 -23.34
C HIS A 94 42.41 -12.85 -22.87
N GLU A 95 43.42 -12.23 -22.24
CA GLU A 95 43.68 -10.79 -22.09
C GLU A 95 45.22 -10.65 -22.15
N PRO A 96 45.85 -9.47 -22.27
CA PRO A 96 45.37 -8.11 -22.61
C PRO A 96 46.28 -7.38 -23.64
N THR A 97 45.89 -6.20 -24.18
CA THR A 97 46.85 -5.18 -24.68
C THR A 97 46.30 -3.75 -24.75
N SER A 98 47.02 -2.85 -24.06
CA SER A 98 47.49 -1.47 -24.41
C SER A 98 46.53 -0.32 -24.76
N ASP A 99 46.68 0.75 -23.96
CA ASP A 99 46.79 2.19 -24.29
C ASP A 99 45.90 2.83 -25.36
N SER A 100 45.11 3.82 -24.93
CA SER A 100 45.22 5.16 -25.51
C SER A 100 44.56 6.22 -24.62
N THR A 101 45.38 7.15 -24.14
CA THR A 101 44.97 8.44 -23.57
C THR A 101 44.36 9.32 -24.66
N GLY A 102 43.03 9.36 -24.73
CA GLY A 102 42.28 10.31 -25.54
C GLY A 102 41.54 11.29 -24.65
N SER A 103 42.13 12.46 -24.43
CA SER A 103 41.43 13.62 -23.88
C SER A 103 40.37 14.04 -24.89
N ALA A 104 39.14 13.59 -24.68
CA ALA A 104 37.98 14.07 -25.40
C ALA A 104 37.38 15.21 -24.59
N THR A 105 37.49 16.40 -25.14
CA THR A 105 36.71 17.58 -24.78
C THR A 105 35.23 17.22 -24.72
N SER A 106 34.68 17.07 -23.51
CA SER A 106 33.24 16.94 -23.32
C SER A 106 32.59 18.30 -23.60
N SER A 107 32.14 18.48 -24.83
CA SER A 107 31.05 19.38 -25.15
C SER A 107 29.86 18.98 -24.28
N SER A 108 29.59 19.73 -23.22
CA SER A 108 28.44 19.55 -22.35
C SER A 108 27.17 19.97 -23.10
N THR A 109 26.69 19.13 -24.00
CA THR A 109 25.24 18.96 -24.09
C THR A 109 24.84 18.37 -22.75
N GLY A 110 24.18 19.16 -21.89
CA GLY A 110 23.84 18.75 -20.53
C GLY A 110 23.15 17.40 -20.55
N ALA A 111 23.89 16.35 -20.19
CA ALA A 111 23.31 15.05 -19.96
C ALA A 111 22.39 15.24 -18.76
N ILE A 112 21.10 14.97 -18.93
CA ILE A 112 20.16 14.93 -17.82
C ILE A 112 20.74 13.89 -16.86
N GLU A 113 21.14 14.32 -15.66
CA GLU A 113 21.57 13.38 -14.64
C GLU A 113 20.37 12.47 -14.32
N PRO A 114 20.56 11.15 -14.31
CA PRO A 114 19.47 10.23 -14.02
C PRO A 114 18.96 10.49 -12.60
N CYS A 115 17.64 10.41 -12.44
CA CYS A 115 16.94 10.59 -11.18
C CYS A 115 17.18 11.97 -10.53
N SER A 116 17.48 13.01 -11.32
CA SER A 116 17.78 14.34 -10.80
C SER A 116 16.58 15.29 -10.77
N GLU A 117 15.41 14.88 -11.27
CA GLU A 117 14.25 15.75 -11.33
C GLU A 117 13.61 15.92 -9.95
N VAL A 118 13.31 17.18 -9.63
CA VAL A 118 12.66 17.59 -8.38
C VAL A 118 11.27 18.10 -8.71
N VAL A 119 10.25 17.48 -8.13
CA VAL A 119 8.88 17.98 -8.13
C VAL A 119 8.69 18.83 -6.88
N GLU A 120 8.52 20.13 -7.09
CA GLU A 120 8.18 21.08 -6.03
C GLU A 120 6.69 20.94 -5.67
N GLY A 121 6.39 20.69 -4.40
CA GLY A 121 5.06 20.43 -3.89
C GLY A 121 4.68 18.94 -3.95
N ASP A 122 3.37 18.71 -4.02
CA ASP A 122 2.80 17.35 -4.06
C ASP A 122 2.89 16.75 -5.46
N LEU A 123 3.13 15.44 -5.53
CA LEU A 123 2.99 14.65 -6.75
C LEU A 123 1.69 13.83 -6.70
N PHE A 124 0.83 14.03 -7.70
CA PHE A 124 -0.39 13.25 -7.87
C PHE A 124 -0.26 12.30 -9.07
N VAL A 125 -0.41 11.01 -8.81
CA VAL A 125 -0.45 9.95 -9.81
C VAL A 125 -1.88 9.42 -9.88
N TRP A 126 -2.61 9.86 -10.91
CA TRP A 126 -4.01 9.52 -11.15
C TRP A 126 -4.19 8.79 -12.49
N GLU A 127 -5.44 8.45 -12.83
CA GLU A 127 -5.79 7.71 -14.05
C GLU A 127 -5.29 8.37 -15.35
N ASP A 128 -5.09 9.70 -15.36
CA ASP A 128 -4.65 10.49 -16.51
C ASP A 128 -3.17 10.90 -16.48
N THR A 129 -2.41 10.50 -15.46
CA THR A 129 -0.98 10.82 -15.35
C THR A 129 -0.18 10.11 -16.45
N ASP A 130 0.66 10.86 -17.16
CA ASP A 130 1.66 10.29 -18.06
C ASP A 130 2.82 9.70 -17.25
N LEU A 131 2.73 8.40 -16.94
CA LEU A 131 3.71 7.72 -16.10
C LEU A 131 5.14 7.73 -16.69
N ALA A 132 5.30 7.88 -18.01
CA ALA A 132 6.62 7.98 -18.62
C ALA A 132 7.34 9.28 -18.23
N SER A 133 6.58 10.33 -17.90
CA SER A 133 7.15 11.59 -17.41
C SER A 133 7.77 11.46 -16.01
N LEU A 134 7.42 10.42 -15.25
CA LEU A 134 7.90 10.21 -13.89
C LEU A 134 9.26 9.48 -13.84
N ALA A 135 9.75 8.99 -14.98
CA ALA A 135 10.92 8.11 -15.06
C ALA A 135 12.23 8.76 -14.56
N ASN A 136 12.30 10.08 -14.46
CA ASN A 136 13.49 10.80 -13.96
C ASN A 136 13.26 11.53 -12.63
N VAL A 137 12.06 11.43 -12.05
CA VAL A 137 11.71 12.06 -10.78
C VAL A 137 12.43 11.34 -9.65
N GLY A 138 13.42 12.02 -9.05
CA GLY A 138 14.18 11.51 -7.90
C GLY A 138 13.69 12.06 -6.56
N HIS A 139 13.13 13.27 -6.56
CA HIS A 139 12.71 13.95 -5.34
C HIS A 139 11.35 14.62 -5.50
N VAL A 140 10.47 14.42 -4.52
CA VAL A 140 9.25 15.18 -4.33
C VAL A 140 9.36 15.93 -3.01
N THR A 141 9.20 17.26 -3.01
CA THR A 141 9.47 18.07 -1.81
C THR A 141 8.40 17.92 -0.75
N ASP A 142 7.15 17.63 -1.14
CA ASP A 142 6.04 17.45 -0.21
C ASP A 142 5.54 15.98 -0.19
N ASP A 143 4.26 15.72 -0.49
CA ASP A 143 3.64 14.38 -0.45
C ASP A 143 3.54 13.73 -1.84
N VAL A 144 3.48 12.39 -1.88
CA VAL A 144 3.16 11.62 -3.10
C VAL A 144 1.86 10.87 -2.89
N PHE A 145 0.90 11.08 -3.79
CA PHE A 145 -0.41 10.43 -3.79
C PHE A 145 -0.58 9.59 -5.05
N ILE A 146 -0.76 8.28 -4.88
CA ILE A 146 -0.92 7.30 -5.96
C ILE A 146 -2.32 6.70 -5.90
N SER A 147 -3.16 7.09 -6.85
CA SER A 147 -4.54 6.60 -7.05
C SER A 147 -4.81 6.48 -8.55
N MET A 148 -4.18 5.48 -9.16
CA MET A 148 -4.12 5.20 -10.59
C MET A 148 -5.45 4.72 -11.20
N GLY A 149 -6.43 4.33 -10.37
CA GLY A 149 -7.75 3.91 -10.82
C GLY A 149 -7.69 2.71 -11.77
N ALA A 150 -8.06 2.91 -13.04
CA ALA A 150 -8.16 1.84 -14.03
C ALA A 150 -6.87 1.60 -14.85
N LEU A 151 -5.78 2.32 -14.54
CA LEU A 151 -4.49 2.12 -15.19
C LEU A 151 -3.97 0.67 -15.02
N PRO A 152 -3.29 0.11 -16.03
CA PRO A 152 -2.96 -1.32 -16.08
C PRO A 152 -1.79 -1.77 -15.18
N GLN A 153 -1.11 -0.86 -14.51
CA GLN A 153 0.11 -1.11 -13.74
C GLN A 153 -0.16 -2.06 -12.57
N THR A 154 0.68 -3.09 -12.48
CA THR A 154 0.69 -4.09 -11.41
C THR A 154 1.77 -3.82 -10.36
N ASP A 155 2.68 -2.89 -10.64
CA ASP A 155 3.77 -2.45 -9.78
C ASP A 155 3.99 -0.92 -9.91
N LEU A 156 4.96 -0.39 -9.18
CA LEU A 156 5.36 1.02 -9.18
C LEU A 156 6.70 1.26 -9.87
N SER A 157 7.14 0.38 -10.78
CA SER A 157 8.45 0.47 -11.47
C SER A 157 8.67 1.78 -12.24
N PHE A 158 7.59 2.48 -12.60
CA PHE A 158 7.63 3.82 -13.18
C PHE A 158 8.18 4.89 -12.21
N LEU A 159 8.30 4.58 -10.91
CA LEU A 159 8.93 5.41 -9.87
C LEU A 159 10.32 4.93 -9.47
N SER A 160 10.97 4.06 -10.25
CA SER A 160 12.28 3.50 -9.93
C SER A 160 13.39 4.52 -9.66
N CYS A 161 13.24 5.78 -10.08
CA CYS A 161 14.18 6.85 -9.74
C CYS A 161 13.92 7.53 -8.39
N LEU A 162 12.71 7.42 -7.85
CA LEU A 162 12.27 8.18 -6.68
C LEU A 162 13.04 7.74 -5.43
N HIS A 163 13.84 8.65 -4.88
CA HIS A 163 14.68 8.38 -3.72
C HIS A 163 14.33 9.23 -2.49
N THR A 164 13.52 10.28 -2.63
CA THR A 164 13.18 11.16 -1.50
C THR A 164 11.78 11.77 -1.64
N ILE A 165 10.96 11.60 -0.61
CA ILE A 165 9.67 12.25 -0.42
C ILE A 165 9.76 13.07 0.88
N GLY A 166 9.46 14.37 0.82
CA GLY A 166 9.65 15.25 1.99
C GLY A 166 8.74 14.92 3.17
N TYR A 167 7.52 14.45 2.90
CA TYR A 167 6.55 14.05 3.92
C TYR A 167 6.07 12.61 3.75
N GLY A 168 4.95 12.37 3.10
CA GLY A 168 4.24 11.09 3.09
C GLY A 168 4.06 10.50 1.70
N LEU A 169 3.96 9.18 1.68
CA LEU A 169 3.53 8.39 0.51
C LEU A 169 2.17 7.78 0.82
N ALA A 170 1.19 8.07 -0.02
CA ALA A 170 -0.14 7.44 0.02
C ALA A 170 -0.37 6.63 -1.27
N ILE A 171 -0.62 5.33 -1.13
CA ILE A 171 -0.96 4.40 -2.23
C ILE A 171 -2.37 3.89 -1.97
N ASP A 172 -3.35 4.54 -2.60
CA ASP A 172 -4.77 4.29 -2.34
C ASP A 172 -5.55 3.96 -3.62
N TRP A 173 -6.46 2.99 -3.55
CA TRP A 173 -7.41 2.69 -4.64
C TRP A 173 -6.76 2.28 -5.98
N ASN A 174 -5.71 1.45 -5.92
CA ASN A 174 -5.05 0.88 -7.10
C ASN A 174 -5.43 -0.59 -7.25
N ASP A 175 -6.64 -0.87 -7.73
CA ASP A 175 -7.19 -2.24 -7.80
C ASP A 175 -6.34 -3.19 -8.65
N ARG A 176 -5.54 -2.71 -9.59
CA ARG A 176 -4.64 -3.56 -10.41
C ARG A 176 -3.24 -3.74 -9.83
N LEU A 177 -2.88 -2.98 -8.80
CA LEU A 177 -1.57 -3.06 -8.18
C LEU A 177 -1.46 -4.41 -7.44
N GLU A 178 -0.45 -5.19 -7.78
CA GLU A 178 -0.16 -6.49 -7.17
C GLU A 178 1.04 -6.41 -6.21
N THR A 179 1.94 -5.45 -6.40
CA THR A 179 3.12 -5.24 -5.56
C THR A 179 3.52 -3.76 -5.48
N THR A 180 4.24 -3.36 -4.42
CA THR A 180 4.90 -2.04 -4.33
C THR A 180 6.33 -2.00 -4.87
N GLU A 181 6.78 -3.06 -5.58
CA GLU A 181 8.04 -3.05 -6.34
C GLU A 181 8.17 -1.81 -7.22
N GLY A 182 9.40 -1.31 -7.38
CA GLY A 182 9.71 -0.07 -8.07
C GLY A 182 10.04 1.11 -7.16
N LEU A 183 9.98 0.95 -5.85
CA LEU A 183 10.35 1.97 -4.86
C LEU A 183 11.70 1.71 -4.19
N GLU A 184 12.49 0.73 -4.66
CA GLU A 184 13.70 0.22 -3.99
C GLU A 184 14.77 1.31 -3.73
N ASN A 185 14.70 2.42 -4.46
CA ASN A 185 15.61 3.55 -4.31
C ASN A 185 15.14 4.60 -3.28
N LEU A 186 13.94 4.46 -2.73
CA LEU A 186 13.35 5.38 -1.75
C LEU A 186 14.12 5.31 -0.43
N LYS A 187 14.86 6.37 -0.12
CA LYS A 187 15.72 6.47 1.08
C LYS A 187 15.10 7.27 2.20
N SER A 188 14.17 8.16 1.87
CA SER A 188 13.59 9.08 2.84
C SER A 188 12.15 9.38 2.52
N VAL A 189 11.30 9.09 3.50
CA VAL A 189 9.88 9.41 3.60
C VAL A 189 9.54 9.33 5.08
N ARG A 190 8.58 10.11 5.57
CA ARG A 190 8.22 10.14 7.00
C ARG A 190 7.09 9.18 7.33
N ALA A 191 6.14 9.03 6.41
CA ALA A 191 4.96 8.21 6.62
C ALA A 191 4.57 7.49 5.33
N ILE A 192 4.13 6.25 5.47
CA ILE A 192 3.62 5.44 4.36
C ILE A 192 2.21 4.98 4.74
N VAL A 193 1.29 5.19 3.80
CA VAL A 193 -0.11 4.78 3.90
C VAL A 193 -0.46 3.98 2.64
N ILE A 194 -0.91 2.75 2.81
CA ILE A 194 -1.27 1.85 1.70
C ILE A 194 -2.67 1.30 1.96
N ASN A 195 -3.70 1.79 1.28
CA ASN A 195 -5.05 1.29 1.51
C ASN A 195 -5.85 1.00 0.25
N HIS A 196 -6.86 0.13 0.41
CA HIS A 196 -7.85 -0.11 -0.65
C HIS A 196 -7.22 -0.57 -1.97
N ASN A 197 -6.16 -1.38 -1.92
CA ASN A 197 -5.55 -1.99 -3.11
C ASN A 197 -5.95 -3.47 -3.14
N ALA A 198 -7.04 -3.77 -3.84
CA ALA A 198 -7.73 -5.06 -3.72
C ALA A 198 -6.87 -6.27 -4.13
N ASN A 199 -6.00 -6.12 -5.13
CA ASN A 199 -5.12 -7.18 -5.62
C ASN A 199 -3.67 -7.07 -5.13
N LEU A 200 -3.36 -6.15 -4.20
CA LEU A 200 -2.01 -6.00 -3.66
C LEU A 200 -1.68 -7.23 -2.82
N ARG A 201 -0.68 -8.00 -3.25
CA ARG A 201 -0.24 -9.26 -2.62
C ARG A 201 1.06 -9.13 -1.86
N LEU A 202 1.94 -8.22 -2.29
CA LEU A 202 3.26 -8.01 -1.72
C LEU A 202 3.53 -6.54 -1.44
N VAL A 203 3.95 -6.22 -0.21
CA VAL A 203 4.53 -4.91 0.12
C VAL A 203 6.03 -5.06 0.28
N THR A 204 6.79 -4.49 -0.65
CA THR A 204 8.27 -4.53 -0.75
C THR A 204 8.78 -3.23 -1.38
N GLY A 205 10.08 -3.10 -1.63
CA GLY A 205 10.63 -1.94 -2.32
C GLY A 205 10.95 -0.78 -1.37
N PHE A 206 11.05 -1.04 -0.07
CA PHE A 206 11.37 -0.02 0.94
C PHE A 206 12.68 -0.30 1.66
N GLU A 207 13.55 -1.13 1.09
CA GLU A 207 14.73 -1.72 1.72
C GLU A 207 15.81 -0.70 2.11
N GLN A 208 15.72 0.54 1.60
CA GLN A 208 16.65 1.64 1.89
C GLN A 208 16.15 2.58 3.00
N ILE A 209 14.95 2.35 3.54
CA ILE A 209 14.38 3.16 4.64
C ILE A 209 14.67 2.46 5.96
N SER A 210 15.33 3.14 6.90
CA SER A 210 15.60 2.60 8.24
C SER A 210 14.60 3.06 9.31
N GLU A 211 14.01 4.25 9.12
CA GLU A 211 13.17 4.92 10.11
C GLU A 211 11.89 5.46 9.48
N LEU A 212 10.75 5.27 10.16
CA LEU A 212 9.47 5.87 9.81
C LEU A 212 8.76 6.42 11.03
N THR A 213 8.01 7.50 10.84
CA THR A 213 7.04 7.93 11.84
C THR A 213 5.81 7.02 11.81
N SER A 214 5.31 6.68 10.63
CA SER A 214 4.07 5.92 10.51
C SER A 214 4.06 4.98 9.31
N LEU A 215 3.67 3.74 9.52
CA LEU A 215 3.30 2.79 8.48
C LEU A 215 1.87 2.32 8.74
N ILE A 216 0.96 2.61 7.81
CA ILE A 216 -0.45 2.25 7.91
C ILE A 216 -0.83 1.46 6.66
N MET A 217 -1.32 0.24 6.86
CA MET A 217 -1.84 -0.60 5.79
C MET A 217 -3.23 -1.08 6.17
N SER A 218 -4.25 -0.76 5.39
CA SER A 218 -5.64 -1.18 5.68
C SER A 218 -6.45 -1.45 4.42
N SER A 219 -7.47 -2.29 4.49
CA SER A 219 -8.29 -2.64 3.32
C SER A 219 -7.50 -3.18 2.10
N ASN A 220 -6.45 -4.00 2.29
CA ASN A 220 -5.72 -4.68 1.20
C ASN A 220 -5.93 -6.20 1.30
N PRO A 221 -7.11 -6.74 0.93
CA PRO A 221 -7.50 -8.11 1.25
C PRO A 221 -6.56 -9.19 0.68
N SER A 222 -5.99 -8.96 -0.51
CA SER A 222 -5.09 -9.95 -1.11
C SER A 222 -3.66 -9.92 -0.54
N LEU A 223 -3.35 -9.06 0.45
CA LEU A 223 -1.99 -8.90 0.97
C LEU A 223 -1.56 -10.19 1.67
N GLU A 224 -0.63 -10.92 1.05
CA GLU A 224 -0.10 -12.20 1.50
C GLU A 224 1.22 -12.01 2.26
N GLU A 225 2.03 -11.05 1.81
CA GLU A 225 3.41 -10.87 2.28
C GLU A 225 3.78 -9.40 2.45
N ILE A 226 4.55 -9.15 3.51
CA ILE A 226 5.23 -7.87 3.77
C ILE A 226 6.72 -8.21 3.84
N ALA A 227 7.56 -7.49 3.10
CA ALA A 227 9.00 -7.66 3.05
C ALA A 227 9.69 -6.34 3.44
N LEU A 228 9.69 -6.04 4.75
CA LEU A 228 10.18 -4.79 5.35
C LEU A 228 11.21 -5.08 6.46
N ASP A 229 12.02 -6.13 6.29
CA ASP A 229 12.95 -6.67 7.28
C ASP A 229 14.11 -5.72 7.59
N THR A 230 14.23 -4.63 6.83
CA THR A 230 15.23 -3.57 7.00
C THR A 230 14.78 -2.45 7.94
N PHE A 231 13.47 -2.34 8.23
CA PHE A 231 12.95 -1.28 9.10
C PHE A 231 13.41 -1.54 10.53
N GLN A 232 14.02 -0.54 11.16
CA GLN A 232 14.50 -0.65 12.53
C GLN A 232 13.56 0.03 13.51
N GLU A 233 13.01 1.19 13.15
CA GLU A 233 12.18 1.99 14.04
C GLU A 233 10.94 2.54 13.33
N VAL A 234 9.77 2.32 13.93
CA VAL A 234 8.50 2.87 13.47
C VAL A 234 7.73 3.45 14.67
N GLU A 235 7.28 4.71 14.63
CA GLU A 235 6.50 5.23 15.76
C GLU A 235 5.11 4.58 15.82
N THR A 236 4.40 4.53 14.68
CA THR A 236 3.06 3.94 14.55
C THR A 236 3.05 2.88 13.47
N LEU A 237 2.79 1.64 13.86
CA LEU A 237 2.54 0.53 12.93
C LEU A 237 1.09 0.11 13.03
N ARG A 238 0.34 0.27 11.93
CA ARG A 238 -1.04 -0.19 11.82
C ARG A 238 -1.21 -1.14 10.65
N ILE A 239 -1.71 -2.32 10.94
CA ILE A 239 -1.99 -3.38 9.97
C ILE A 239 -3.45 -3.79 10.12
N GLY A 240 -4.17 -3.62 9.01
CA GLY A 240 -5.58 -3.89 8.89
C GLY A 240 -6.49 -2.83 9.51
N SER A 241 -7.77 -3.17 9.53
CA SER A 241 -8.84 -2.34 10.03
C SER A 241 -9.97 -3.21 10.54
N CYS A 242 -10.73 -2.68 11.49
CA CYS A 242 -11.94 -3.31 11.96
C CYS A 242 -13.06 -2.26 11.96
N LEU A 243 -14.11 -2.51 11.17
CA LEU A 243 -15.31 -1.68 11.09
C LEU A 243 -16.54 -2.55 11.33
N GLU A 244 -17.36 -2.20 12.33
CA GLU A 244 -18.53 -2.98 12.78
C GLU A 244 -19.57 -3.27 11.68
N GLU A 245 -19.78 -2.35 10.74
CA GLU A 245 -20.80 -2.49 9.69
C GLU A 245 -20.45 -3.54 8.62
N GLN A 246 -19.21 -4.03 8.62
CA GLN A 246 -18.72 -5.07 7.72
C GLN A 246 -18.15 -6.20 8.58
N ALA A 247 -19.03 -7.08 9.10
CA ALA A 247 -18.64 -8.25 9.89
C ALA A 247 -17.87 -9.34 9.10
N ALA A 248 -17.50 -9.05 7.85
CA ALA A 248 -16.37 -9.69 7.19
C ALA A 248 -15.20 -8.74 7.41
N ALA A 249 -14.16 -9.16 8.14
CA ALA A 249 -12.95 -8.36 8.15
C ALA A 249 -12.58 -8.10 6.69
N SER A 250 -11.96 -6.98 6.37
CA SER A 250 -11.32 -6.84 5.05
C SER A 250 -10.35 -8.02 4.90
N HIS A 251 -10.74 -9.14 4.28
CA HIS A 251 -10.14 -10.45 4.50
C HIS A 251 -8.67 -10.42 4.06
N PHE A 252 -7.75 -10.20 4.99
CA PHE A 252 -6.31 -10.18 4.73
C PHE A 252 -5.79 -11.61 4.65
N ALA A 253 -5.08 -11.90 3.56
CA ALA A 253 -4.36 -13.16 3.35
C ALA A 253 -3.06 -13.27 4.17
N LEU A 254 -2.69 -12.23 4.90
CA LEU A 254 -1.46 -12.13 5.69
C LEU A 254 -1.48 -13.14 6.84
N VAL A 255 -0.59 -14.14 6.76
CA VAL A 255 -0.53 -15.26 7.72
C VAL A 255 0.41 -15.01 8.90
N ASP A 256 1.40 -14.14 8.73
CA ASP A 256 2.40 -13.81 9.74
C ASP A 256 2.94 -12.38 9.56
N LEU A 257 3.83 -11.96 10.46
CA LEU A 257 4.52 -10.66 10.43
C LEU A 257 6.04 -10.79 10.25
N ALA A 258 6.54 -11.88 9.67
CA ALA A 258 7.98 -12.15 9.53
C ALA A 258 8.73 -11.04 8.75
N GLY A 259 7.99 -10.36 7.87
CA GLY A 259 8.39 -9.15 7.18
C GLY A 259 8.88 -8.00 8.06
N PHE A 260 8.64 -8.04 9.36
CA PHE A 260 9.05 -7.01 10.32
C PHE A 260 10.16 -7.46 11.26
N SER A 261 10.88 -8.53 10.94
CA SER A 261 11.96 -9.11 11.75
C SER A 261 13.11 -8.14 12.08
N GLY A 262 13.26 -7.04 11.34
CA GLY A 262 14.24 -5.99 11.63
C GLY A 262 13.83 -5.00 12.72
N LEU A 263 12.55 -4.95 13.11
CA LEU A 263 12.06 -3.92 14.02
C LEU A 263 12.67 -4.06 15.40
N THR A 264 13.18 -2.95 15.93
CA THR A 264 13.72 -2.81 17.30
C THR A 264 12.91 -1.84 18.14
N ARG A 265 12.09 -0.99 17.50
CA ARG A 265 11.25 -0.01 18.19
C ARG A 265 9.92 0.21 17.48
N VAL A 266 8.82 -0.04 18.20
CA VAL A 266 7.46 0.33 17.81
C VAL A 266 6.76 0.98 19.00
N LYS A 267 6.30 2.23 18.90
CA LYS A 267 5.60 2.86 20.04
C LYS A 267 4.13 2.48 20.09
N ARG A 268 3.44 2.55 18.95
CA ARG A 268 2.02 2.26 18.82
C ARG A 268 1.82 1.15 17.81
N LEU A 269 1.29 0.03 18.26
CA LEU A 269 0.96 -1.12 17.43
C LEU A 269 -0.56 -1.26 17.32
N THR A 270 -1.07 -1.38 16.09
CA THR A 270 -2.46 -1.73 15.82
C THR A 270 -2.51 -2.87 14.82
N ILE A 271 -3.13 -3.98 15.22
CA ILE A 271 -3.33 -5.16 14.38
C ILE A 271 -4.81 -5.50 14.44
N ASP A 272 -5.54 -5.08 13.42
CA ASP A 272 -7.00 -5.16 13.40
C ASP A 272 -7.49 -5.96 12.18
N GLY A 273 -8.39 -6.91 12.39
CA GLY A 273 -9.13 -7.53 11.28
C GLY A 273 -8.30 -8.41 10.34
N ASN A 274 -7.24 -9.05 10.84
CA ASN A 274 -6.42 -9.95 10.03
C ASN A 274 -6.89 -11.40 10.24
N GLU A 275 -7.66 -11.92 9.28
CA GLU A 275 -8.32 -13.23 9.43
C GLU A 275 -7.39 -14.42 9.29
N ALA A 276 -6.36 -14.30 8.47
CA ALA A 276 -5.39 -15.38 8.25
C ALA A 276 -4.23 -15.36 9.26
N LEU A 277 -4.11 -14.31 10.08
CA LEU A 277 -2.96 -14.08 10.94
C LEU A 277 -2.89 -15.10 12.09
N LEU A 278 -1.81 -15.90 12.11
CA LEU A 278 -1.66 -17.03 13.03
C LEU A 278 -0.97 -16.65 14.34
N SER A 279 -1.29 -17.45 15.37
CA SER A 279 -1.00 -17.21 16.78
C SER A 279 0.47 -17.25 17.21
N ALA A 280 1.36 -17.99 16.53
CA ALA A 280 2.48 -18.60 17.25
C ALA A 280 3.50 -17.61 17.83
N ASP A 281 3.79 -16.50 17.14
CA ASP A 281 4.95 -15.67 17.47
C ASP A 281 4.73 -14.18 17.15
N LEU A 282 3.47 -13.68 17.19
CA LEU A 282 3.16 -12.33 16.71
C LEU A 282 4.06 -11.24 17.30
N LEU A 283 4.22 -11.24 18.63
CA LEU A 283 5.10 -10.30 19.33
C LEU A 283 6.53 -10.82 19.48
N ASP A 284 6.75 -12.13 19.36
CA ASP A 284 8.09 -12.73 19.40
C ASP A 284 8.89 -12.44 18.12
N VAL A 285 8.22 -12.38 16.96
CA VAL A 285 8.76 -11.89 15.69
C VAL A 285 9.17 -10.43 15.79
N LEU A 286 8.38 -9.64 16.53
CA LEU A 286 8.65 -8.24 16.75
C LEU A 286 9.73 -8.01 17.83
N ALA A 287 9.94 -8.95 18.75
CA ALA A 287 10.99 -8.93 19.78
C ALA A 287 12.38 -9.40 19.28
N GLN A 288 12.55 -9.59 17.96
CA GLN A 288 13.84 -9.96 17.40
C GLN A 288 14.85 -8.83 17.63
N ASN A 289 16.09 -9.20 17.98
CA ASN A 289 17.22 -8.36 18.44
C ASN A 289 17.49 -8.30 19.96
N GLY A 290 16.76 -9.06 20.77
CA GLY A 290 17.21 -9.43 22.13
C GLY A 290 16.83 -8.45 23.24
N ASP A 291 16.17 -7.35 22.91
CA ASP A 291 15.53 -6.44 23.85
C ASP A 291 14.00 -6.42 23.62
N PRO A 292 13.16 -6.34 24.68
CA PRO A 292 11.72 -6.17 24.54
C PRO A 292 11.40 -4.94 23.69
N LEU A 293 10.50 -5.06 22.70
CA LEU A 293 10.02 -3.88 21.99
C LEU A 293 9.36 -2.91 22.97
N PRO A 294 9.78 -1.63 23.00
CA PRO A 294 9.15 -0.62 23.85
C PRO A 294 7.80 -0.20 23.24
N LEU A 295 6.77 -1.02 23.45
CA LEU A 295 5.39 -0.72 23.10
C LEU A 295 4.79 0.20 24.17
N GLU A 296 4.40 1.41 23.78
CA GLU A 296 3.66 2.33 24.65
C GLU A 296 2.16 2.00 24.63
N GLU A 297 1.62 1.72 23.43
CA GLU A 297 0.19 1.48 23.22
C GLU A 297 -0.04 0.35 22.21
N THR A 298 -0.99 -0.55 22.48
CA THR A 298 -1.25 -1.70 21.60
C THR A 298 -2.72 -2.04 21.47
N TRP A 299 -3.21 -2.09 20.24
CA TRP A 299 -4.55 -2.55 19.89
C TRP A 299 -4.44 -3.79 19.02
N ILE A 300 -5.02 -4.91 19.46
CA ILE A 300 -5.04 -6.16 18.70
C ILE A 300 -6.46 -6.68 18.71
N ARG A 301 -7.21 -6.44 17.63
CA ARG A 301 -8.64 -6.69 17.61
C ARG A 301 -9.09 -7.47 16.39
N PHE A 302 -10.08 -8.34 16.58
CA PHE A 302 -10.73 -9.03 15.46
C PHE A 302 -9.76 -9.84 14.57
N ASN A 303 -8.80 -10.52 15.17
CA ASN A 303 -7.91 -11.46 14.48
C ASN A 303 -8.33 -12.89 14.88
N PRO A 304 -9.31 -13.50 14.18
CA PRO A 304 -10.01 -14.72 14.64
C PRO A 304 -9.14 -15.97 14.78
N LEU A 305 -7.93 -15.99 14.21
CA LEU A 305 -6.96 -17.09 14.33
C LEU A 305 -5.82 -16.81 15.33
N LEU A 306 -5.79 -15.61 15.91
CA LEU A 306 -4.82 -15.19 16.90
C LEU A 306 -5.33 -15.51 18.30
N SER A 307 -4.59 -16.27 19.13
CA SER A 307 -5.03 -16.59 20.49
C SER A 307 -5.05 -15.34 21.38
N GLU A 308 -6.24 -14.95 21.84
CA GLU A 308 -6.40 -13.82 22.76
C GLU A 308 -5.62 -14.03 24.06
N THR A 309 -5.66 -15.26 24.60
CA THR A 309 -4.91 -15.64 25.80
C THR A 309 -3.40 -15.48 25.63
N LEU A 310 -2.83 -15.93 24.50
CA LEU A 310 -1.39 -15.81 24.24
C LEU A 310 -0.96 -14.36 24.04
N VAL A 311 -1.74 -13.56 23.30
CA VAL A 311 -1.47 -12.12 23.13
C VAL A 311 -1.42 -11.42 24.48
N HIS A 312 -2.36 -11.70 25.37
CA HIS A 312 -2.31 -11.15 26.74
C HIS A 312 -1.05 -11.57 27.50
N GLN A 313 -0.61 -12.83 27.38
CA GLN A 313 0.61 -13.32 28.02
C GLN A 313 1.85 -12.59 27.50
N GLN A 314 1.99 -12.44 26.17
CA GLN A 314 3.10 -11.72 25.56
C GLN A 314 3.11 -10.23 25.96
N LEU A 315 1.97 -9.53 25.90
CA LEU A 315 1.88 -8.12 26.31
C LEU A 315 2.15 -7.91 27.81
N ASN A 316 1.81 -8.88 28.67
CA ASN A 316 2.18 -8.85 30.09
C ASN A 316 3.70 -8.99 30.28
N ALA A 317 4.35 -9.88 29.51
CA ALA A 317 5.79 -10.06 29.57
C ALA A 317 6.56 -8.80 29.13
N LEU A 318 5.95 -7.99 28.26
CA LEU A 318 6.46 -6.72 27.77
C LEU A 318 6.07 -5.49 28.63
N ASP A 319 5.32 -5.68 29.74
CA ASP A 319 4.79 -4.60 30.59
C ASP A 319 3.96 -3.53 29.84
N VAL A 320 3.21 -3.95 28.82
CA VAL A 320 2.36 -3.06 28.02
C VAL A 320 1.02 -2.85 28.73
N ASN A 321 0.87 -1.66 29.33
CA ASN A 321 -0.27 -1.32 30.18
C ASN A 321 -1.41 -0.62 29.41
N LYS A 322 -1.11 0.16 28.37
CA LYS A 322 -2.14 0.79 27.53
C LYS A 322 -2.46 -0.12 26.34
N ARG A 323 -3.39 -1.03 26.55
CA ARG A 323 -3.75 -2.02 25.53
C ARG A 323 -5.25 -2.29 25.43
N GLU A 324 -5.67 -2.71 24.24
CA GLU A 324 -7.01 -3.17 23.94
C GLU A 324 -6.89 -4.46 23.10
N VAL A 325 -7.36 -5.57 23.66
CA VAL A 325 -7.29 -6.89 23.03
C VAL A 325 -8.66 -7.56 23.17
N CYS A 326 -9.31 -7.87 22.06
CA CYS A 326 -10.62 -8.52 22.02
C CYS A 326 -10.97 -8.96 20.59
N GLY A 327 -12.02 -9.76 20.44
CA GLY A 327 -12.47 -10.22 19.11
C GLY A 327 -11.49 -11.16 18.42
N ASN A 328 -10.41 -11.56 19.11
CA ASN A 328 -9.47 -12.54 18.59
C ASN A 328 -9.98 -13.96 18.91
N ALA A 329 -9.22 -15.00 18.59
CA ALA A 329 -9.61 -16.37 18.92
C ALA A 329 -9.84 -16.50 20.43
N GLU A 330 -10.90 -17.22 20.82
CA GLU A 330 -11.39 -17.39 22.21
C GLU A 330 -12.15 -16.17 22.78
N GLY A 331 -12.08 -15.01 22.12
CA GLY A 331 -12.77 -13.79 22.51
C GLY A 331 -14.18 -13.64 21.92
N ALA A 332 -14.94 -12.68 22.44
CA ALA A 332 -16.21 -12.29 21.83
C ALA A 332 -15.96 -11.56 20.51
N ALA A 333 -16.49 -12.09 19.40
CA ALA A 333 -16.31 -11.50 18.08
C ALA A 333 -16.83 -10.05 18.03
N GLY A 334 -15.94 -9.11 17.71
CA GLY A 334 -16.28 -7.70 17.59
C GLY A 334 -15.04 -6.82 17.38
N CYS A 335 -15.26 -5.67 16.74
CA CYS A 335 -14.21 -4.66 16.51
C CYS A 335 -13.93 -3.76 17.72
N PHE A 336 -14.79 -3.81 18.72
CA PHE A 336 -14.68 -3.02 19.94
C PHE A 336 -14.70 -3.94 21.13
N CYS A 337 -13.81 -3.68 22.09
CA CYS A 337 -13.86 -4.40 23.33
C CYS A 337 -15.07 -3.91 24.11
N LEU A 338 -16.01 -4.81 24.36
CA LEU A 338 -17.09 -4.54 25.30
C LEU A 338 -16.43 -4.30 26.65
N VAL A 339 -16.41 -3.03 27.08
CA VAL A 339 -16.06 -2.69 28.46
C VAL A 339 -17.13 -3.33 29.32
N GLY A 340 -16.73 -4.24 30.21
CA GLY A 340 -17.68 -4.89 31.12
C GLY A 340 -18.44 -3.85 31.96
N ASP A 341 -19.76 -4.01 32.01
CA ASP A 341 -20.64 -3.45 33.04
C ASP A 341 -20.28 -3.97 34.45
#